data_AF-A0A7S4VWW0-F1
#
_entry.id   AF-A0A7S4VWW0-F1
#
_cell.length_a   1.000
_cell.length_b   1.000
_cell.length_c   1.000
_cell.angle_alpha   90.00
_cell.angle_beta   90.00
_cell.angle_gamma   90.00
#
_symmetry.space_group_name_H-M   'P 1'
#
loop_
_entity.id
_entity.type
_entity.pdbx_description
1 polymer ?
#
loop_
_entity_poly.entity_id
_entity_poly.type
_entity_poly.pdbx_seq_one_letter_code
_entity_poly.pdbx_strand_id
1 'polypeptide(L)'
;VVGGDGRGGLLVRTGLALSSAKAPERLGSGALLEELSFADDRLHFRKLFGVGPAEGWITVSLNFRALAERISSQELPVAKGLLAMQEAFAHLPPMEKRLRSWSRALAVSAAWLQMAGRVRRGTSLRPLVVWVLGATEQVEGALADAGFFADANAVDGQAWDLVFWGAGGRSRGLAQAAPSKDRPPRIRFEAHSAPPPSGTSAQQPDLLAVLMPELVPCADGRLSLSREFLPDDPSTTIGSRPVVITTRFACRQEDGMRVAEVLAGKSQFVMRRNAFSASAGDSNALYDDNGWVTCVDGTPGLLSLLEYPFLPPAPEQYQGDSKLSALFWGIVDLKYDPARSVQERVR
;
A
#
# COMPACT_ATOMS: atom_id res chain seq x y z
N VAL A 1 0.92 15.97 5.72
CA VAL A 1 1.09 16.78 4.48
C VAL A 1 0.00 16.40 3.50
N VAL A 2 -0.74 17.37 2.97
CA VAL A 2 -1.94 17.14 2.12
C VAL A 2 -1.80 17.72 0.71
N GLY A 3 -0.72 18.45 0.42
CA GLY A 3 -0.49 19.07 -0.88
C GLY A 3 0.92 18.83 -1.44
N GLY A 4 1.18 19.39 -2.62
CA GLY A 4 2.48 19.33 -3.28
C GLY A 4 2.62 18.28 -4.39
N ASP A 5 1.64 17.38 -4.56
CA ASP A 5 1.73 16.26 -5.52
C ASP A 5 2.03 16.70 -6.96
N GLY A 6 1.36 17.74 -7.45
CA GLY A 6 1.60 18.28 -8.80
C GLY A 6 3.00 18.89 -9.03
N ARG A 7 3.84 18.98 -7.99
CA ARG A 7 5.23 19.47 -8.08
C ARG A 7 6.23 18.50 -7.46
N GLY A 8 5.86 17.24 -7.28
CA GLY A 8 6.70 16.21 -6.66
C GLY A 8 6.98 16.45 -5.17
N GLY A 9 6.05 17.10 -4.45
CA GLY A 9 6.16 17.39 -3.02
C GLY A 9 6.47 18.84 -2.68
N LEU A 10 6.46 19.14 -1.38
CA LEU A 10 6.72 20.46 -0.81
C LEU A 10 8.20 20.79 -0.83
N LEU A 11 8.52 22.04 -1.18
CA LEU A 11 9.88 22.54 -1.09
C LEU A 11 10.28 22.71 0.38
N VAL A 12 11.31 21.98 0.80
CA VAL A 12 11.89 22.11 2.13
C VAL A 12 13.08 23.07 2.09
N ARG A 13 13.19 23.93 3.09
CA ARG A 13 14.33 24.85 3.27
C ARG A 13 15.04 24.58 4.58
N THR A 14 16.34 24.84 4.61
CA THR A 14 17.18 24.65 5.81
C THR A 14 16.95 25.72 6.89
N GLY A 15 16.21 26.79 6.58
CA GLY A 15 15.90 27.87 7.51
C GLY A 15 14.56 28.55 7.26
N LEU A 16 14.14 29.36 8.22
CA LEU A 16 12.87 30.10 8.25
C LEU A 16 12.74 31.15 7.14
N ALA A 17 13.84 31.68 6.58
CA ALA A 17 13.77 32.69 5.53
C ALA A 17 13.47 32.08 4.16
N LEU A 18 12.76 32.80 3.28
CA LEU A 18 12.50 32.34 1.90
C LEU A 18 13.77 32.35 1.03
N SER A 19 14.82 33.03 1.49
CA SER A 19 16.15 33.03 0.89
C SER A 19 17.04 31.87 1.36
N SER A 20 16.65 31.14 2.43
CA SER A 20 17.44 30.02 2.95
C SER A 20 17.62 28.93 1.90
N ALA A 21 18.74 28.22 1.98
CA ALA A 21 19.06 27.12 1.07
C ALA A 21 17.91 26.10 1.02
N LYS A 22 17.67 25.58 -0.18
CA LYS A 22 16.72 24.50 -0.40
C LYS A 22 17.38 23.19 0.03
N ALA A 23 16.63 22.31 0.68
CA ALA A 23 17.08 20.94 0.84
C ALA A 23 17.16 20.26 -0.54
N PRO A 24 18.04 19.25 -0.70
CA PRO A 24 18.17 18.53 -1.98
C PRO A 24 16.88 17.78 -2.34
N GLU A 25 16.16 17.29 -1.32
CA GLU A 25 14.92 16.55 -1.48
C GLU A 25 13.69 17.39 -1.14
N ARG A 26 12.55 17.01 -1.72
CA ARG A 26 11.24 17.55 -1.39
C ARG A 26 10.51 16.66 -0.39
N LEU A 27 9.63 17.25 0.40
CA LEU A 27 8.78 16.52 1.31
C LEU A 27 7.52 16.02 0.59
N GLY A 28 7.34 14.71 0.51
CA GLY A 28 6.21 14.09 -0.19
C GLY A 28 4.85 14.35 0.47
N SER A 29 3.78 14.34 -0.33
CA SER A 29 2.40 14.30 0.18
C SER A 29 2.16 13.03 0.98
N GLY A 30 1.30 13.11 2.00
CA GLY A 30 1.08 12.03 2.95
C GLY A 30 2.16 11.89 4.04
N ALA A 31 3.23 12.69 4.01
CA ALA A 31 4.22 12.69 5.09
C ALA A 31 3.58 13.14 6.43
N LEU A 32 3.97 12.46 7.51
CA LEU A 32 3.60 12.78 8.88
C LEU A 32 4.72 13.61 9.49
N LEU A 33 4.35 14.73 10.09
CA LEU A 33 5.29 15.70 10.63
C LEU A 33 4.99 15.96 12.09
N GLU A 34 6.05 16.13 12.87
CA GLU A 34 5.99 16.76 14.18
C GLU A 34 6.33 18.25 14.03
N GLU A 35 5.51 19.09 14.64
CA GLU A 35 5.73 20.53 14.70
C GLU A 35 6.78 20.85 15.76
N LEU A 36 7.93 21.36 15.31
CA LEU A 36 9.00 21.85 16.20
C LEU A 36 8.85 23.34 16.51
N SER A 37 8.45 24.12 15.51
CA SER A 37 8.19 25.55 15.62
C SER A 37 7.24 25.98 14.50
N PHE A 38 6.40 26.97 14.77
CA PHE A 38 5.50 27.56 13.79
C PHE A 38 5.65 29.09 13.82
N ALA A 39 5.97 29.70 12.68
CA ALA A 39 6.16 31.13 12.55
C ALA A 39 5.59 31.61 11.20
N ASP A 40 4.72 32.61 11.26
CA ASP A 40 3.93 33.09 10.12
C ASP A 40 3.13 31.93 9.48
N ASP A 41 3.44 31.58 8.22
CA ASP A 41 2.89 30.43 7.50
C ASP A 41 3.94 29.32 7.29
N ARG A 42 4.95 29.27 8.15
CA ARG A 42 6.06 28.34 8.02
C ARG A 42 6.17 27.41 9.21
N LEU A 43 6.24 26.12 8.90
CA LEU A 43 6.38 25.05 9.86
C LEU A 43 7.82 24.54 9.82
N HIS A 44 8.51 24.65 10.95
CA HIS A 44 9.69 23.85 11.25
C HIS A 44 9.22 22.47 11.69
N PHE A 45 9.65 21.44 10.98
CA PHE A 45 9.17 20.09 11.23
C PHE A 45 10.30 19.12 11.46
N ARG A 46 10.00 18.06 12.22
CA ARG A 46 10.70 16.78 12.16
C ARG A 46 9.79 15.77 11.44
N LYS A 47 10.30 15.09 10.43
CA LYS A 47 9.56 14.07 9.67
C LYS A 47 9.47 12.82 10.53
N LEU A 48 8.25 12.39 10.81
CA LEU A 48 7.98 11.14 11.50
C LEU A 48 7.80 9.99 10.51
N PHE A 49 7.08 10.24 9.41
CA PHE A 49 6.75 9.23 8.40
C PHE A 49 6.71 9.84 7.00
N GLY A 50 7.03 9.06 5.97
CA GLY A 50 6.93 9.44 4.55
C GLY A 50 8.27 9.80 3.90
N VAL A 51 8.20 10.34 2.67
CA VAL A 51 9.37 10.64 1.82
C VAL A 51 9.83 12.09 1.99
N GLY A 52 11.15 12.31 1.97
CA GLY A 52 11.78 13.64 2.00
C GLY A 52 12.74 13.84 3.18
N PRO A 53 13.23 15.08 3.40
CA PRO A 53 14.18 15.39 4.46
C PRO A 53 13.68 15.02 5.86
N ALA A 54 14.60 14.66 6.76
CA ALA A 54 14.27 14.35 8.16
C ALA A 54 13.79 15.58 8.94
N GLU A 55 14.22 16.78 8.56
CA GLU A 55 13.88 18.05 9.20
C GLU A 55 13.96 19.19 8.19
N GLY A 56 13.27 20.29 8.49
CA GLY A 56 13.43 21.55 7.78
C GLY A 56 12.20 22.43 7.90
N TRP A 57 12.12 23.43 7.02
CA TRP A 57 11.04 24.40 6.99
C TRP A 57 10.21 24.27 5.72
N ILE A 58 8.89 24.15 5.87
CA ILE A 58 7.92 24.21 4.77
C ILE A 58 6.95 25.37 4.94
N THR A 59 6.33 25.80 3.85
CA THR A 59 5.14 26.65 3.89
C THR A 59 3.90 25.77 4.07
N VAL A 60 3.03 26.10 5.03
CA VAL A 60 1.84 25.28 5.33
C VAL A 60 0.64 25.58 4.44
N SER A 61 0.58 26.77 3.83
CA SER A 61 -0.49 27.18 2.93
C SER A 61 0.07 28.00 1.75
N LEU A 62 -0.50 27.84 0.55
CA LEU A 62 -0.12 28.64 -0.62
C LEU A 62 -1.35 28.95 -1.45
N ASN A 63 -1.59 30.23 -1.76
CA ASN A 63 -2.77 30.69 -2.51
C ASN A 63 -4.09 30.13 -1.92
N PHE A 64 -4.25 30.23 -0.60
CA PHE A 64 -5.40 29.73 0.16
C PHE A 64 -5.61 28.21 0.11
N ARG A 65 -4.67 27.46 -0.47
CA ARG A 65 -4.68 25.99 -0.46
C ARG A 65 -3.79 25.49 0.67
N ALA A 66 -4.32 24.63 1.53
CA ALA A 66 -3.53 23.94 2.54
C ALA A 66 -2.53 22.99 1.88
N LEU A 67 -1.29 23.00 2.38
CA LEU A 67 -0.20 22.11 1.99
C LEU A 67 0.14 21.14 3.12
N ALA A 68 0.02 21.58 4.36
CA ALA A 68 0.10 20.75 5.56
C ALA A 68 -1.03 21.13 6.52
N GLU A 69 -1.67 20.13 7.11
CA GLU A 69 -2.76 20.29 8.06
C GLU A 69 -2.38 19.60 9.38
N ARG A 70 -2.82 20.20 10.48
CA ARG A 70 -2.67 19.60 11.80
C ARG A 70 -3.61 18.41 11.91
N ILE A 71 -3.08 17.28 12.34
CA ILE A 71 -3.85 16.06 12.58
C ILE A 71 -4.76 16.27 13.79
N SER A 72 -6.01 15.83 13.68
CA SER A 72 -6.97 15.94 14.78
C SER A 72 -6.58 15.03 15.94
N SER A 73 -7.08 15.34 17.15
CA SER A 73 -6.89 14.47 18.32
C SER A 73 -7.42 13.06 18.12
N GLN A 74 -8.43 12.87 17.25
CA GLN A 74 -9.01 11.57 16.92
C GLN A 74 -8.13 10.71 16.01
N GLU A 75 -7.28 11.34 15.20
CA GLU A 75 -6.36 10.69 14.25
C GLU A 75 -4.97 10.46 14.84
N LEU A 76 -4.60 11.22 15.88
CA LEU A 76 -3.31 11.09 16.56
C LEU A 76 -2.97 9.64 16.98
N PRO A 77 -3.91 8.82 17.48
CA PRO A 77 -3.62 7.41 17.79
C PRO A 77 -3.18 6.60 16.57
N VAL A 78 -3.81 6.83 15.41
CA VAL A 78 -3.48 6.14 14.15
C VAL A 78 -2.08 6.55 13.68
N ALA A 79 -1.77 7.84 13.74
CA ALA A 79 -0.45 8.37 13.40
C ALA A 79 0.65 7.78 14.29
N LYS A 80 0.40 7.66 15.60
CA LYS A 80 1.32 7.01 16.54
C LYS A 80 1.50 5.52 16.25
N GLY A 81 0.41 4.82 15.92
CA GLY A 81 0.45 3.40 15.53
C GLY A 81 1.27 3.17 14.26
N LEU A 82 1.14 4.04 13.26
CA LEU A 82 1.96 4.00 12.04
C LEU A 82 3.45 4.16 12.36
N LEU A 83 3.80 5.12 13.22
CA LEU A 83 5.19 5.36 13.62
C LEU A 83 5.77 4.16 14.36
N ALA A 84 5.06 3.65 15.38
CA ALA A 84 5.47 2.48 16.13
C ALA A 84 5.63 1.24 15.23
N MET A 85 4.71 1.05 14.27
CA MET A 85 4.80 -0.03 13.30
C MET A 85 6.03 0.11 12.40
N GLN A 86 6.35 1.33 11.96
CA GLN A 86 7.51 1.62 11.10
C GLN A 86 8.82 1.38 11.84
N GLU A 87 8.94 1.86 13.08
CA GLU A 87 10.09 1.60 13.95
C GLU A 87 10.29 0.10 14.15
N ALA A 88 9.22 -0.62 14.51
CA ALA A 88 9.26 -2.07 14.65
C ALA A 88 9.66 -2.77 13.33
N PHE A 89 9.17 -2.28 12.19
CA PHE A 89 9.53 -2.82 10.87
C PHE A 89 11.01 -2.64 10.55
N ALA A 90 11.57 -1.46 10.84
CA ALA A 90 12.95 -1.12 10.52
C ALA A 90 13.96 -2.10 11.14
N HIS A 91 13.65 -2.63 12.32
CA HIS A 91 14.46 -3.60 13.06
C HIS A 91 14.29 -5.07 12.61
N LEU A 92 13.33 -5.37 11.73
CA LEU A 92 13.15 -6.74 11.23
C LEU A 92 14.25 -7.13 10.22
N PRO A 93 14.65 -8.41 10.19
CA PRO A 93 15.54 -8.91 9.15
C PRO A 93 14.87 -8.82 7.77
N PRO A 94 15.63 -8.72 6.66
CA PRO A 94 15.08 -8.51 5.32
C PRO A 94 14.00 -9.52 4.89
N MET A 95 14.17 -10.81 5.22
CA MET A 95 13.18 -11.84 4.91
C MET A 95 11.85 -11.58 5.65
N GLU A 96 11.91 -11.27 6.94
CA GLU A 96 10.71 -10.98 7.74
C GLU A 96 10.01 -9.69 7.27
N LYS A 97 10.79 -8.67 6.86
CA LYS A 97 10.25 -7.46 6.24
C LYS A 97 9.42 -7.79 5.00
N ARG A 98 9.95 -8.63 4.11
CA ARG A 98 9.26 -9.08 2.89
C ARG A 98 7.96 -9.81 3.24
N LEU A 99 8.02 -10.80 4.12
CA LEU A 99 6.88 -11.64 4.51
C LEU A 99 5.74 -10.82 5.14
N ARG A 100 6.07 -9.74 5.88
CA ARG A 100 5.09 -8.82 6.49
C ARG A 100 4.68 -7.64 5.61
N SER A 101 5.36 -7.39 4.49
CA SER A 101 5.14 -6.18 3.70
C SER A 101 3.69 -6.03 3.23
N TRP A 102 3.00 -7.14 2.92
CA TRP A 102 1.58 -7.15 2.55
C TRP A 102 0.65 -6.74 3.68
N SER A 103 0.74 -7.38 4.85
CA SER A 103 -0.13 -7.06 5.98
C SER A 103 0.02 -5.61 6.40
N ARG A 104 1.24 -5.08 6.38
CA ARG A 104 1.54 -3.68 6.74
C ARG A 104 1.13 -2.69 5.67
N ALA A 105 1.25 -3.03 4.38
CA ALA A 105 0.70 -2.22 3.31
C ALA A 105 -0.82 -2.05 3.46
N LEU A 106 -1.53 -3.13 3.82
CA LEU A 106 -2.97 -3.07 4.11
C LEU A 106 -3.26 -2.18 5.33
N ALA A 107 -2.56 -2.40 6.44
CA ALA A 107 -2.72 -1.64 7.67
C ALA A 107 -2.60 -0.12 7.44
N VAL A 108 -1.58 0.28 6.70
CA VAL A 108 -1.29 1.68 6.39
C VAL A 108 -2.30 2.28 5.43
N SER A 109 -2.68 1.52 4.40
CA SER A 109 -3.67 1.98 3.42
C SER A 109 -5.02 2.19 4.09
N ALA A 110 -5.44 1.26 4.95
CA ALA A 110 -6.66 1.40 5.74
C ALA A 110 -6.57 2.61 6.67
N ALA A 111 -5.46 2.81 7.38
CA ALA A 111 -5.23 3.96 8.25
C ALA A 111 -5.35 5.29 7.50
N TRP A 112 -4.71 5.44 6.33
CA TRP A 112 -4.84 6.63 5.50
C TRP A 112 -6.28 6.87 5.04
N LEU A 113 -6.97 5.82 4.62
CA LEU A 113 -8.36 5.92 4.18
C LEU A 113 -9.33 6.24 5.34
N GLN A 114 -9.03 5.78 6.56
CA GLN A 114 -9.77 6.16 7.75
C GLN A 114 -9.58 7.63 8.12
N MET A 115 -8.34 8.14 8.06
CA MET A 115 -8.05 9.56 8.28
C MET A 115 -8.75 10.44 7.24
N ALA A 116 -8.82 9.98 5.99
CA ALA A 116 -9.56 10.64 4.92
C ALA A 116 -11.10 10.46 5.00
N GLY A 117 -11.62 9.74 6.00
CA GLY A 117 -13.06 9.48 6.16
C GLY A 117 -13.67 8.59 5.05
N ARG A 118 -12.84 7.87 4.29
CA ARG A 118 -13.25 6.99 3.18
C ARG A 118 -13.54 5.57 3.62
N VAL A 119 -12.89 5.13 4.69
CA VAL A 119 -13.09 3.82 5.32
C VAL A 119 -13.47 4.05 6.77
N ARG A 120 -14.48 3.34 7.24
CA ARG A 120 -14.89 3.41 8.65
C ARG A 120 -13.87 2.70 9.55
N ARG A 121 -13.96 2.98 10.85
CA ARG A 121 -13.27 2.18 11.86
C ARG A 121 -14.00 0.85 12.12
N GLY A 122 -13.24 -0.21 12.34
CA GLY A 122 -13.70 -1.50 12.84
C GLY A 122 -14.04 -1.43 14.34
N THR A 123 -15.10 -2.11 14.75
CA THR A 123 -15.48 -2.29 16.15
C THR A 123 -15.68 -3.76 16.46
N SER A 124 -15.76 -4.14 17.73
CA SER A 124 -16.04 -5.53 18.12
C SER A 124 -17.38 -6.06 17.58
N LEU A 125 -18.37 -5.17 17.38
CA LEU A 125 -19.68 -5.51 16.83
C LEU A 125 -19.70 -5.49 15.30
N ARG A 126 -18.85 -4.68 14.68
CA ARG A 126 -18.76 -4.52 13.23
C ARG A 126 -17.28 -4.42 12.83
N PRO A 127 -16.57 -5.54 12.67
CA PRO A 127 -15.16 -5.52 12.28
C PRO A 127 -15.01 -4.86 10.91
N LEU A 128 -13.86 -4.22 10.64
CA LEU A 128 -13.51 -3.72 9.31
C LEU A 128 -13.33 -4.92 8.38
N VAL A 129 -14.14 -5.00 7.32
CA VAL A 129 -14.07 -6.11 6.37
C VAL A 129 -13.18 -5.71 5.20
N VAL A 130 -12.08 -6.43 5.01
CA VAL A 130 -11.15 -6.20 3.90
C VAL A 130 -11.14 -7.44 3.02
N TRP A 131 -11.42 -7.26 1.73
CA TRP A 131 -11.32 -8.35 0.76
C TRP A 131 -9.99 -8.24 0.03
N VAL A 132 -9.20 -9.33 0.03
CA VAL A 132 -7.96 -9.46 -0.74
C VAL A 132 -8.29 -10.25 -2.00
N LEU A 133 -8.38 -9.58 -3.14
CA LEU A 133 -8.76 -10.18 -4.43
C LEU A 133 -7.55 -10.82 -5.11
N GLY A 134 -7.77 -11.92 -5.82
CA GLY A 134 -6.72 -12.63 -6.55
C GLY A 134 -5.77 -13.41 -5.64
N ALA A 135 -6.13 -13.56 -4.37
CA ALA A 135 -5.33 -14.29 -3.40
C ALA A 135 -5.22 -15.76 -3.80
N THR A 136 -4.01 -16.30 -3.81
CA THR A 136 -3.74 -17.71 -4.12
C THR A 136 -3.44 -18.48 -2.83
N GLU A 137 -3.69 -19.80 -2.82
CA GLU A 137 -3.25 -20.63 -1.69
C GLU A 137 -1.72 -20.66 -1.54
N GLN A 138 -1.01 -20.59 -2.67
CA GLN A 138 0.44 -20.75 -2.71
C GLN A 138 1.20 -19.58 -2.09
N VAL A 139 0.62 -18.36 -2.12
CA VAL A 139 1.30 -17.17 -1.62
C VAL A 139 0.53 -16.53 -0.47
N GLU A 140 -0.61 -15.89 -0.73
CA GLU A 140 -1.38 -15.19 0.29
C GLU A 140 -1.92 -16.15 1.36
N GLY A 141 -2.43 -17.31 0.93
CA GLY A 141 -2.90 -18.35 1.84
C GLY A 141 -1.78 -18.89 2.73
N ALA A 142 -0.63 -19.24 2.15
CA ALA A 142 0.54 -19.70 2.90
C ALA A 142 1.05 -18.65 3.90
N LEU A 143 1.08 -17.37 3.52
CA LEU A 143 1.50 -16.29 4.41
C LEU A 143 0.51 -16.05 5.55
N ALA A 144 -0.78 -16.09 5.24
CA ALA A 144 -1.84 -15.99 6.24
C ALA A 144 -1.80 -17.16 7.23
N ASP A 145 -1.61 -18.39 6.75
CA ASP A 145 -1.44 -19.59 7.59
C ASP A 145 -0.20 -19.50 8.48
N ALA A 146 0.89 -18.92 7.97
CA ALA A 146 2.11 -18.67 8.73
C ALA A 146 2.00 -17.47 9.71
N GLY A 147 0.83 -16.82 9.78
CA GLY A 147 0.57 -15.73 10.72
C GLY A 147 1.14 -14.37 10.30
N PHE A 148 1.59 -14.20 9.06
CA PHE A 148 2.14 -12.91 8.59
C PHE A 148 1.09 -11.81 8.44
N PHE A 149 -0.20 -12.15 8.46
CA PHE A 149 -1.31 -11.20 8.50
C PHE A 149 -1.82 -10.90 9.92
N ALA A 150 -1.21 -11.47 10.96
CA ALA A 150 -1.65 -11.26 12.35
C ALA A 150 -1.48 -9.80 12.83
N ASP A 151 -0.62 -9.02 12.19
CA ASP A 151 -0.38 -7.60 12.51
C ASP A 151 -1.05 -6.62 11.52
N ALA A 152 -1.97 -7.08 10.66
CA ALA A 152 -2.61 -6.20 9.67
C ALA A 152 -3.49 -5.09 10.30
N ASN A 153 -3.88 -5.24 11.57
CA ASN A 153 -4.58 -4.23 12.35
C ASN A 153 -3.69 -3.56 13.41
N ALA A 154 -2.36 -3.78 13.41
CA ALA A 154 -1.50 -3.29 14.49
C ALA A 154 -1.40 -1.75 14.55
N VAL A 155 -1.78 -1.05 13.47
CA VAL A 155 -1.79 0.42 13.44
C VAL A 155 -2.87 1.01 14.35
N ASP A 156 -4.06 0.39 14.41
CA ASP A 156 -5.20 0.95 15.12
C ASP A 156 -5.80 0.02 16.19
N GLY A 157 -5.35 -1.24 16.24
CA GLY A 157 -5.83 -2.28 17.14
C GLY A 157 -7.30 -2.65 16.93
N GLN A 158 -7.90 -2.26 15.80
CA GLN A 158 -9.33 -2.44 15.55
C GLN A 158 -9.64 -3.88 15.17
N ALA A 159 -10.90 -4.28 15.36
CA ALA A 159 -11.34 -5.60 14.89
C ALA A 159 -11.40 -5.59 13.35
N TRP A 160 -10.66 -6.50 12.72
CA TRP A 160 -10.61 -6.69 11.28
C TRP A 160 -11.11 -8.08 10.90
N ASP A 161 -11.69 -8.20 9.70
CA ASP A 161 -12.08 -9.44 9.05
C ASP A 161 -11.49 -9.45 7.64
N LEU A 162 -10.35 -10.11 7.50
CA LEU A 162 -9.63 -10.30 6.24
C LEU A 162 -10.20 -11.49 5.49
N VAL A 163 -10.69 -11.25 4.29
CA VAL A 163 -11.28 -12.28 3.42
C VAL A 163 -10.41 -12.40 2.18
N PHE A 164 -9.68 -13.51 2.06
CA PHE A 164 -8.87 -13.82 0.89
C PHE A 164 -9.75 -14.49 -0.16
N TRP A 165 -9.94 -13.80 -1.28
CA TRP A 165 -10.82 -14.23 -2.35
C TRP A 165 -10.01 -14.63 -3.58
N GLY A 166 -10.16 -15.89 -4.00
CA GLY A 166 -9.37 -16.49 -5.09
C GLY A 166 -8.66 -17.80 -4.72
N ALA A 167 -8.60 -18.12 -3.42
CA ALA A 167 -7.80 -19.25 -2.93
C ALA A 167 -8.46 -20.60 -3.23
N GLY A 168 -8.11 -21.23 -4.36
CA GLY A 168 -8.06 -22.69 -4.55
C GLY A 168 -9.28 -23.56 -4.18
N GLY A 169 -10.43 -22.99 -3.85
CA GLY A 169 -11.66 -23.71 -3.50
C GLY A 169 -11.74 -24.24 -2.07
N ARG A 170 -10.73 -24.08 -1.20
CA ARG A 170 -10.83 -24.58 0.19
C ARG A 170 -11.43 -23.52 1.10
N SER A 171 -12.73 -23.64 1.37
CA SER A 171 -13.32 -23.02 2.55
C SER A 171 -12.71 -23.69 3.79
N ARG A 172 -11.74 -23.03 4.43
CA ARG A 172 -11.25 -23.44 5.75
C ARG A 172 -12.17 -22.84 6.81
N GLY A 173 -12.71 -23.70 7.67
CA GLY A 173 -13.39 -23.27 8.88
C GLY A 173 -12.47 -22.35 9.68
N LEU A 174 -13.03 -21.24 10.16
CA LEU A 174 -12.35 -20.24 10.98
C LEU A 174 -11.46 -20.89 12.04
N ALA A 175 -10.13 -20.78 11.91
CA ALA A 175 -9.27 -20.91 13.06
C ALA A 175 -9.50 -19.66 13.93
N GLN A 176 -10.51 -19.72 14.80
CA GLN A 176 -10.78 -18.66 15.76
C GLN A 176 -9.65 -18.64 16.79
N ALA A 177 -8.61 -17.83 16.53
CA ALA A 177 -7.76 -17.39 17.62
C ALA A 177 -8.63 -16.60 18.60
N ALA A 178 -8.66 -17.01 19.87
CA ALA A 178 -9.44 -16.34 20.90
C ALA A 178 -9.00 -14.87 21.03
N PRO A 179 -9.94 -13.91 21.12
CA PRO A 179 -9.59 -12.49 21.12
C PRO A 179 -9.00 -12.06 22.49
N SER A 180 -7.68 -12.00 22.63
CA SER A 180 -6.98 -11.30 23.74
C SER A 180 -6.79 -9.81 23.40
N LYS A 181 -6.08 -9.01 24.22
CA LYS A 181 -5.67 -7.63 23.86
C LYS A 181 -4.81 -7.56 22.58
N ASP A 182 -4.37 -8.73 22.12
CA ASP A 182 -3.68 -9.03 20.87
C ASP A 182 -4.65 -9.45 19.75
N ARG A 183 -5.89 -8.93 19.67
CA ARG A 183 -6.94 -9.40 18.73
C ARG A 183 -6.41 -9.39 17.29
N PRO A 184 -5.92 -10.52 16.75
CA PRO A 184 -5.42 -10.51 15.39
C PRO A 184 -6.65 -10.39 14.46
N PRO A 185 -6.46 -9.93 13.21
CA PRO A 185 -7.52 -9.95 12.23
C PRO A 185 -8.13 -11.36 12.13
N ARG A 186 -9.46 -11.45 12.04
CA ARG A 186 -10.11 -12.69 11.67
C ARG A 186 -9.78 -12.96 10.20
N ILE A 187 -9.23 -14.13 9.90
CA ILE A 187 -8.84 -14.50 8.53
C ILE A 187 -9.81 -15.55 7.99
N ARG A 188 -10.30 -15.33 6.77
CA ARG A 188 -11.20 -16.23 6.04
C ARG A 188 -10.73 -16.40 4.60
N PHE A 189 -11.06 -17.54 4.02
CA PHE A 189 -10.78 -17.86 2.62
C PHE A 189 -12.09 -18.18 1.90
N GLU A 190 -12.28 -17.56 0.74
CA GLU A 190 -13.47 -17.74 -0.09
C GLU A 190 -13.05 -18.08 -1.53
N ALA A 191 -13.80 -18.98 -2.17
CA ALA A 191 -13.54 -19.40 -3.54
C ALA A 191 -13.99 -18.35 -4.56
N HIS A 192 -13.28 -18.24 -5.69
CA HIS A 192 -13.59 -17.25 -6.73
C HIS A 192 -14.97 -17.46 -7.38
N SER A 193 -15.37 -18.72 -7.58
CA SER A 193 -16.64 -19.10 -8.19
C SER A 193 -17.85 -19.04 -7.25
N ALA A 194 -17.63 -18.77 -5.96
CA ALA A 194 -18.74 -18.53 -5.06
C ALA A 194 -19.37 -17.18 -5.43
N PRO A 195 -20.67 -17.11 -5.77
CA PRO A 195 -21.33 -15.83 -5.97
C PRO A 195 -21.06 -14.97 -4.72
N PRO A 196 -20.84 -13.65 -4.88
CA PRO A 196 -20.66 -12.77 -3.74
C PRO A 196 -21.83 -13.05 -2.79
N PRO A 197 -21.56 -13.52 -1.57
CA PRO A 197 -22.53 -14.22 -0.74
C PRO A 197 -23.82 -13.43 -0.60
N SER A 198 -24.83 -13.84 -1.37
CA SER A 198 -26.08 -13.12 -1.59
C SER A 198 -27.14 -13.41 -0.52
N GLY A 199 -26.75 -14.12 0.55
CA GLY A 199 -27.61 -14.50 1.68
C GLY A 199 -27.05 -14.02 3.02
N THR A 200 -27.68 -12.98 3.57
CA THR A 200 -27.83 -12.60 5.01
C THR A 200 -26.65 -12.57 6.00
N SER A 201 -25.46 -13.10 5.71
CA SER A 201 -24.34 -13.14 6.68
C SER A 201 -23.00 -12.59 6.18
N ALA A 202 -22.81 -12.46 4.88
CA ALA A 202 -21.57 -11.91 4.38
C ALA A 202 -21.65 -10.40 4.25
N GLN A 203 -21.04 -9.77 5.23
CA GLN A 203 -20.85 -8.34 5.27
C GLN A 203 -20.07 -7.90 4.02
N GLN A 204 -20.65 -6.97 3.26
CA GLN A 204 -19.97 -6.33 2.14
C GLN A 204 -18.63 -5.72 2.61
N PRO A 205 -17.59 -5.69 1.76
CA PRO A 205 -16.29 -5.16 2.16
C PRO A 205 -16.41 -3.66 2.48
N ASP A 206 -15.57 -3.19 3.38
CA ASP A 206 -15.34 -1.76 3.57
C ASP A 206 -14.15 -1.28 2.74
N LEU A 207 -13.23 -2.20 2.44
CA LEU A 207 -12.01 -1.98 1.66
C LEU A 207 -11.74 -3.21 0.80
N LEU A 208 -11.29 -3.00 -0.42
CA LEU A 208 -10.75 -4.06 -1.26
C LEU A 208 -9.25 -3.84 -1.46
N ALA A 209 -8.51 -4.92 -1.59
CA ALA A 209 -7.09 -4.93 -1.84
C ALA A 209 -6.73 -5.90 -2.96
N VAL A 210 -5.82 -5.50 -3.84
CA VAL A 210 -5.19 -6.35 -4.84
C VAL A 210 -3.70 -6.26 -4.59
N LEU A 211 -3.10 -7.37 -4.18
CA LEU A 211 -1.69 -7.41 -3.80
C LEU A 211 -0.87 -7.91 -4.99
N MET A 212 0.01 -7.05 -5.51
CA MET A 212 0.94 -7.39 -6.59
C MET A 212 0.31 -8.16 -7.77
N PRO A 213 -0.72 -7.60 -8.43
CA PRO A 213 -1.33 -8.29 -9.57
C PRO A 213 -0.29 -8.54 -10.67
N GLU A 214 -0.49 -9.62 -11.42
CA GLU A 214 0.37 -9.98 -12.54
C GLU A 214 0.34 -8.88 -13.61
N LEU A 215 1.46 -8.73 -14.32
CA LEU A 215 1.59 -7.82 -15.45
C LEU A 215 1.48 -8.59 -16.75
N VAL A 216 0.58 -8.15 -17.63
CA VAL A 216 0.31 -8.79 -18.91
C VAL A 216 0.88 -7.92 -20.05
N PRO A 217 1.67 -8.49 -20.98
CA PRO A 217 2.17 -7.75 -22.13
C PRO A 217 1.06 -7.21 -23.03
N CYS A 218 1.20 -5.96 -23.45
CA CYS A 218 0.38 -5.30 -24.46
C CYS A 218 1.03 -5.40 -25.84
N ALA A 219 0.24 -5.25 -26.91
CA ALA A 219 0.73 -5.31 -28.29
C ALA A 219 1.77 -4.22 -28.63
N ASP A 220 1.79 -3.11 -27.89
CA ASP A 220 2.73 -1.98 -28.06
C ASP A 220 4.00 -2.13 -27.20
N GLY A 221 4.22 -3.29 -26.58
CA GLY A 221 5.38 -3.56 -25.72
C GLY A 221 5.28 -2.98 -24.30
N ARG A 222 4.15 -2.35 -23.95
CA ARG A 222 3.84 -1.95 -22.57
C ARG A 222 3.27 -3.12 -21.78
N LEU A 223 3.06 -2.92 -20.48
CA LEU A 223 2.44 -3.91 -19.60
C LEU A 223 1.14 -3.36 -18.99
N SER A 224 0.11 -4.17 -18.91
CA SER A 224 -1.14 -3.87 -18.17
C SER A 224 -1.24 -4.74 -16.94
N LEU A 225 -2.10 -4.38 -15.99
CA LEU A 225 -2.38 -5.25 -14.83
C LEU A 225 -3.38 -6.32 -15.27
N SER A 226 -3.14 -7.57 -14.89
CA SER A 226 -4.04 -8.70 -15.15
C SER A 226 -5.45 -8.41 -14.61
N ARG A 227 -6.46 -8.96 -15.28
CA ARG A 227 -7.86 -8.87 -14.86
C ARG A 227 -8.37 -10.16 -14.23
N GLU A 228 -7.54 -11.20 -14.14
CA GLU A 228 -7.96 -12.54 -13.71
C GLU A 228 -8.44 -12.59 -12.26
N PHE A 229 -8.08 -11.61 -11.43
CA PHE A 229 -8.57 -11.51 -10.06
C PHE A 229 -9.95 -10.83 -9.95
N LEU A 230 -10.45 -10.22 -11.04
CA LEU A 230 -11.74 -9.54 -11.00
C LEU A 230 -12.87 -10.54 -10.92
N PRO A 231 -13.92 -10.25 -10.13
CA PRO A 231 -15.14 -11.03 -10.20
C PRO A 231 -15.86 -10.85 -11.54
N ASP A 232 -16.76 -11.78 -11.85
CA ASP A 232 -17.59 -11.75 -13.06
C ASP A 232 -18.37 -10.42 -13.21
N ASP A 233 -18.89 -9.90 -12.10
CA ASP A 233 -19.53 -8.58 -12.04
C ASP A 233 -18.82 -7.68 -11.00
N PRO A 234 -17.78 -6.95 -11.41
CA PRO A 234 -17.07 -6.06 -10.52
C PRO A 234 -17.92 -4.86 -10.10
N SER A 235 -18.88 -4.43 -10.94
CA SER A 235 -19.73 -3.29 -10.63
C SER A 235 -20.63 -3.56 -9.42
N THR A 236 -21.22 -4.75 -9.35
CA THR A 236 -22.04 -5.15 -8.20
C THR A 236 -21.18 -5.50 -6.98
N THR A 237 -20.07 -6.19 -7.19
CA THR A 237 -19.23 -6.73 -6.11
C THR A 237 -18.42 -5.63 -5.41
N ILE A 238 -17.68 -4.85 -6.20
CA ILE A 238 -16.79 -3.79 -5.72
C ILE A 238 -17.61 -2.52 -5.46
N GLY A 239 -18.46 -2.15 -6.41
CA GLY A 239 -19.32 -0.97 -6.28
C GLY A 239 -18.49 0.31 -6.18
N SER A 240 -18.79 1.13 -5.16
CA SER A 240 -18.12 2.41 -4.88
C SER A 240 -17.01 2.32 -3.83
N ARG A 241 -16.65 1.12 -3.38
CA ARG A 241 -15.70 0.92 -2.28
C ARG A 241 -14.28 1.25 -2.71
N PRO A 242 -13.44 1.78 -1.80
CA PRO A 242 -12.05 2.03 -2.12
C PRO A 242 -11.34 0.70 -2.44
N VAL A 243 -10.48 0.73 -3.45
CA VAL A 243 -9.64 -0.39 -3.86
C VAL A 243 -8.19 0.03 -3.76
N VAL A 244 -7.42 -0.70 -2.96
CA VAL A 244 -5.98 -0.52 -2.78
C VAL A 244 -5.24 -1.54 -3.65
N ILE A 245 -4.27 -1.09 -4.42
CA ILE A 245 -3.50 -1.94 -5.33
C ILE A 245 -2.02 -1.71 -5.03
N THR A 246 -1.30 -2.79 -4.73
CA THR A 246 0.16 -2.73 -4.57
C THR A 246 0.86 -3.18 -5.84
N THR A 247 1.97 -2.53 -6.21
CA THR A 247 2.80 -2.92 -7.36
C THR A 247 4.28 -3.02 -6.97
N ARG A 248 5.04 -3.77 -7.78
CA ARG A 248 6.47 -4.06 -7.55
C ARG A 248 7.45 -3.03 -8.13
N PHE A 249 6.95 -2.07 -8.89
CA PHE A 249 7.77 -1.16 -9.69
C PHE A 249 7.36 0.30 -9.44
N ALA A 250 8.37 1.16 -9.43
CA ALA A 250 8.18 2.59 -9.50
C ALA A 250 7.63 2.94 -10.87
N CYS A 251 6.49 3.62 -10.91
CA CYS A 251 6.12 4.34 -12.12
C CYS A 251 7.16 5.44 -12.36
N ARG A 252 7.57 5.62 -13.61
CA ARG A 252 8.32 6.83 -13.98
C ARG A 252 7.48 8.04 -13.60
N GLN A 253 8.11 9.17 -13.31
CA GLN A 253 7.38 10.38 -12.92
C GLN A 253 6.31 10.75 -13.97
N GLU A 254 6.62 10.59 -15.25
CA GLU A 254 5.68 10.79 -16.36
C GLU A 254 4.47 9.85 -16.30
N ASP A 255 4.69 8.57 -16.01
CA ASP A 255 3.60 7.60 -15.84
C ASP A 255 2.76 7.91 -14.61
N GLY A 256 3.39 8.33 -13.50
CA GLY A 256 2.67 8.76 -12.30
C GLY A 256 1.73 9.93 -12.59
N MET A 257 2.17 10.92 -13.38
CA MET A 257 1.32 12.05 -13.80
C MET A 257 0.18 11.60 -14.72
N ARG A 258 0.46 10.74 -15.69
CA ARG A 258 -0.57 10.21 -16.61
C ARG A 258 -1.59 9.32 -15.93
N VAL A 259 -1.14 8.45 -15.01
CA VAL A 259 -2.04 7.65 -14.18
C VAL A 259 -2.92 8.57 -13.32
N ALA A 260 -2.35 9.62 -12.74
CA ALA A 260 -3.13 10.60 -11.98
C ALA A 260 -4.15 11.35 -12.86
N GLU A 261 -3.82 11.64 -14.11
CA GLU A 261 -4.74 12.23 -15.10
C GLU A 261 -5.88 11.27 -15.46
N VAL A 262 -5.55 10.01 -15.79
CA VAL A 262 -6.55 8.96 -16.09
C VAL A 262 -7.47 8.69 -14.90
N LEU A 263 -6.92 8.80 -13.69
CA LEU A 263 -7.65 8.63 -12.43
C LEU A 263 -8.17 9.93 -11.83
N ALA A 264 -8.20 11.03 -12.58
CA ALA A 264 -8.68 12.31 -12.08
C ALA A 264 -10.14 12.17 -11.58
N GLY A 265 -10.36 12.44 -10.29
CA GLY A 265 -11.65 12.27 -9.62
C GLY A 265 -12.05 10.82 -9.30
N LYS A 266 -11.17 9.84 -9.58
CA LYS A 266 -11.38 8.40 -9.33
C LYS A 266 -10.30 7.79 -8.43
N SER A 267 -9.45 8.61 -7.82
CA SER A 267 -8.38 8.15 -6.95
C SER A 267 -8.31 8.95 -5.65
N GLN A 268 -7.90 8.24 -4.60
CA GLN A 268 -7.60 8.82 -3.29
C GLN A 268 -6.12 9.18 -3.18
N PHE A 269 -5.26 8.32 -3.72
CA PHE A 269 -3.85 8.59 -3.92
C PHE A 269 -3.29 7.69 -5.01
N VAL A 270 -2.28 8.18 -5.71
CA VAL A 270 -1.66 7.49 -6.85
C VAL A 270 -0.19 7.24 -6.55
N MET A 271 0.24 5.99 -6.74
CA MET A 271 1.64 5.56 -6.70
C MET A 271 2.42 6.15 -5.52
N ARG A 272 1.91 5.95 -4.30
CA ARG A 272 2.64 6.29 -3.08
C ARG A 272 3.63 5.20 -2.75
N ARG A 273 4.85 5.58 -2.34
CA ARG A 273 5.82 4.61 -1.82
C ARG A 273 5.25 3.96 -0.56
N ASN A 274 5.31 2.63 -0.51
CA ASN A 274 5.01 1.86 0.68
C ASN A 274 6.17 1.99 1.67
N ALA A 275 5.91 2.48 2.87
CA ALA A 275 6.93 2.59 3.91
C ALA A 275 7.30 1.24 4.56
N PHE A 276 6.62 0.17 4.16
CA PHE A 276 6.80 -1.19 4.70
C PHE A 276 7.20 -2.19 3.62
N SER A 277 7.72 -1.69 2.51
CA SER A 277 8.39 -2.52 1.52
C SER A 277 9.80 -2.88 1.97
N ALA A 278 10.39 -3.92 1.40
CA ALA A 278 11.71 -4.40 1.83
C ALA A 278 12.82 -3.36 1.58
N SER A 279 12.64 -2.49 0.59
CA SER A 279 13.50 -1.33 0.28
C SER A 279 12.83 0.01 0.60
N ALA A 280 11.98 0.08 1.61
CA ALA A 280 11.36 1.35 2.03
C ALA A 280 12.39 2.43 2.44
N GLY A 281 13.59 2.02 2.87
CA GLY A 281 14.70 2.91 3.22
C GLY A 281 15.55 3.39 2.04
N ASP A 282 15.39 2.80 0.86
CA ASP A 282 16.13 3.17 -0.34
C ASP A 282 15.24 3.99 -1.28
N SER A 283 15.50 5.31 -1.32
CA SER A 283 14.77 6.24 -2.20
C SER A 283 15.05 6.02 -3.68
N ASN A 284 16.12 5.31 -4.04
CA ASN A 284 16.50 5.03 -5.42
C ASN A 284 15.98 3.67 -5.92
N ALA A 285 15.40 2.84 -5.05
CA ALA A 285 14.91 1.52 -5.42
C ALA A 285 13.72 1.60 -6.40
N LEU A 286 14.01 1.38 -7.68
CA LEU A 286 13.03 1.34 -8.78
C LEU A 286 12.12 0.11 -8.70
N TYR A 287 12.60 -0.97 -8.09
CA TYR A 287 11.86 -2.19 -7.85
C TYR A 287 11.86 -2.52 -6.36
N ASP A 288 10.69 -2.86 -5.84
CA ASP A 288 10.52 -3.22 -4.44
C ASP A 288 9.25 -4.04 -4.25
N ASP A 289 9.33 -5.10 -3.45
CA ASP A 289 8.18 -5.94 -3.14
C ASP A 289 7.14 -5.09 -2.40
N ASN A 290 5.98 -4.89 -3.05
CA ASN A 290 4.95 -3.94 -2.61
C ASN A 290 5.44 -2.51 -2.47
N GLY A 291 6.43 -2.12 -3.26
CA GLY A 291 7.04 -0.80 -3.18
C GLY A 291 6.06 0.35 -3.35
N TRP A 292 4.96 0.12 -4.07
CA TRP A 292 4.08 1.20 -4.49
C TRP A 292 2.63 0.85 -4.24
N VAL A 293 1.86 1.83 -3.79
CA VAL A 293 0.45 1.68 -3.43
C VAL A 293 -0.36 2.74 -4.16
N THR A 294 -1.39 2.31 -4.86
CA THR A 294 -2.40 3.17 -5.47
C THR A 294 -3.76 2.86 -4.86
N CYS A 295 -4.54 3.88 -4.54
CA CYS A 295 -5.92 3.70 -4.10
C CYS A 295 -6.88 4.41 -5.05
N VAL A 296 -7.82 3.64 -5.58
CA VAL A 296 -8.84 4.09 -6.52
C VAL A 296 -10.24 3.97 -5.92
N ASP A 297 -11.17 4.75 -6.46
CA ASP A 297 -12.56 4.76 -6.02
C ASP A 297 -13.41 3.80 -6.85
N GLY A 298 -13.84 2.73 -6.21
CA GLY A 298 -14.79 1.78 -6.76
C GLY A 298 -14.31 1.09 -8.02
N THR A 299 -15.29 0.49 -8.70
CA THR A 299 -15.11 -0.21 -9.96
C THR A 299 -14.57 0.69 -11.08
N PRO A 300 -15.09 1.92 -11.30
CA PRO A 300 -14.62 2.76 -12.41
C PRO A 300 -13.14 3.13 -12.28
N GLY A 301 -12.69 3.45 -11.07
CA GLY A 301 -11.28 3.76 -10.80
C GLY A 301 -10.38 2.54 -10.98
N LEU A 302 -10.81 1.37 -10.51
CA LEU A 302 -10.10 0.12 -10.72
C LEU A 302 -9.95 -0.20 -12.21
N LEU A 303 -11.05 -0.25 -12.98
CA LEU A 303 -10.99 -0.57 -14.40
C LEU A 303 -10.11 0.43 -15.18
N SER A 304 -10.20 1.73 -14.85
CA SER A 304 -9.34 2.75 -15.47
C SER A 304 -7.85 2.51 -15.20
N LEU A 305 -7.49 2.03 -14.01
CA LEU A 305 -6.10 1.70 -13.69
C LEU A 305 -5.63 0.41 -14.38
N LEU A 306 -6.49 -0.62 -14.47
CA LEU A 306 -6.15 -1.89 -15.15
C LEU A 306 -5.98 -1.71 -16.66
N GLU A 307 -6.66 -0.73 -17.26
CA GLU A 307 -6.52 -0.36 -18.67
C GLU A 307 -5.28 0.48 -18.95
N TYR A 308 -4.64 1.04 -17.92
CA TYR A 308 -3.48 1.88 -18.12
C TYR A 308 -2.28 1.03 -18.57
N PRO A 309 -1.67 1.34 -19.72
CA PRO A 309 -0.51 0.60 -20.20
C PRO A 309 0.76 1.18 -19.55
N PHE A 310 1.26 0.51 -18.52
CA PHE A 310 2.48 0.86 -17.81
C PHE A 310 3.72 0.60 -18.67
N LEU A 311 4.72 1.47 -18.53
CA LEU A 311 6.07 1.23 -19.03
C LEU A 311 7.03 1.17 -17.84
N PRO A 312 7.10 0.04 -17.11
CA PRO A 312 8.00 -0.05 -15.97
C PRO A 312 9.44 0.25 -16.40
N PRO A 313 10.29 0.77 -15.50
CA PRO A 313 11.72 0.88 -15.77
C PRO A 313 12.26 -0.48 -16.25
N ALA A 314 13.30 -0.49 -17.08
CA ALA A 314 13.92 -1.79 -17.37
C ALA A 314 14.45 -2.35 -16.03
N PRO A 315 14.26 -3.66 -15.74
CA PRO A 315 14.93 -4.26 -14.60
C PRO A 315 16.43 -4.04 -14.78
N GLU A 316 17.12 -3.61 -13.73
CA GLU A 316 18.57 -3.41 -13.77
C GLU A 316 19.23 -4.72 -14.21
N GLN A 317 19.83 -4.72 -15.40
CA GLN A 317 20.63 -5.84 -15.86
C GLN A 317 21.94 -5.81 -15.07
N TYR A 318 22.06 -6.66 -14.06
CA TYR A 318 23.29 -6.82 -13.30
C TYR A 318 24.38 -7.37 -14.23
N GLN A 319 25.42 -6.58 -14.48
CA GLN A 319 26.59 -6.99 -15.24
C GLN A 319 27.66 -7.54 -14.28
N GLY A 320 27.77 -8.87 -14.16
CA GLY A 320 28.97 -9.52 -13.62
C GLY A 320 28.76 -10.63 -12.57
N ASP A 321 29.86 -11.30 -12.23
CA ASP A 321 30.00 -12.36 -11.20
C ASP A 321 29.88 -11.85 -9.75
N SER A 322 29.35 -10.64 -9.54
CA SER A 322 29.01 -10.14 -8.21
C SER A 322 27.96 -11.07 -7.59
N LYS A 323 28.43 -12.06 -6.84
CA LYS A 323 27.60 -12.86 -5.96
C LYS A 323 26.96 -11.88 -4.98
N LEU A 324 25.73 -11.48 -5.25
CA LEU A 324 24.86 -10.93 -4.24
C LEU A 324 24.86 -11.95 -3.10
N SER A 325 25.22 -11.51 -1.89
CA SER A 325 25.18 -12.30 -0.66
C SER A 325 23.74 -12.72 -0.37
N ALA A 326 23.17 -13.64 -1.14
CA ALA A 326 21.78 -14.08 -1.08
C ALA A 326 20.83 -12.96 -0.62
N LEU A 327 20.94 -11.77 -1.24
CA LEU A 327 19.86 -10.81 -1.24
C LEU A 327 18.83 -11.47 -2.16
N PHE A 328 17.92 -12.18 -1.49
CA PHE A 328 16.80 -13.00 -1.95
C PHE A 328 15.75 -12.15 -2.72
N TRP A 329 16.22 -11.28 -3.61
CA TRP A 329 15.45 -10.23 -4.27
C TRP A 329 14.85 -10.66 -5.62
N GLY A 330 14.90 -11.96 -5.96
CA GLY A 330 14.38 -12.41 -7.25
C GLY A 330 14.56 -13.89 -7.57
N ILE A 331 14.57 -14.81 -6.59
CA ILE A 331 14.65 -16.27 -6.88
C ILE A 331 13.39 -16.82 -7.59
N VAL A 332 12.37 -15.99 -7.87
CA VAL A 332 11.28 -16.42 -8.75
C VAL A 332 11.26 -15.68 -10.10
N ASP A 333 11.84 -14.48 -10.25
CA ASP A 333 11.58 -13.65 -11.44
C ASP A 333 12.65 -13.72 -12.55
N LEU A 334 13.91 -14.08 -12.24
CA LEU A 334 14.94 -14.24 -13.30
C LEU A 334 15.00 -15.67 -13.90
N LYS A 335 14.22 -16.61 -13.35
CA LYS A 335 13.97 -17.96 -13.90
C LYS A 335 12.49 -18.30 -13.80
N TYR A 336 11.63 -17.39 -14.26
CA TYR A 336 10.18 -17.59 -14.28
C TYR A 336 9.82 -18.66 -15.32
N ASP A 337 9.87 -19.93 -14.94
CA ASP A 337 9.18 -21.02 -15.62
C ASP A 337 7.80 -21.18 -14.95
N PRO A 338 6.71 -20.67 -15.54
CA PRO A 338 5.38 -20.74 -14.94
C PRO A 338 4.87 -22.19 -14.81
N ALA A 339 5.52 -23.18 -15.45
CA ALA A 339 5.14 -24.58 -15.37
C ALA A 339 5.64 -25.30 -14.09
N ARG A 340 6.47 -24.66 -13.24
CA ARG A 340 7.06 -25.29 -12.04
C ARG A 340 6.43 -24.80 -10.73
N SER A 341 6.32 -25.70 -9.76
CA SER A 341 5.78 -25.38 -8.43
C SER A 341 6.67 -24.39 -7.66
N VAL A 342 6.10 -23.61 -6.72
CA VAL A 342 6.88 -22.70 -5.85
C VAL A 342 7.99 -23.46 -5.10
N GLN A 343 7.71 -24.66 -4.61
CA GLN A 343 8.69 -25.50 -3.90
C GLN A 343 9.86 -25.94 -4.77
N GLU A 344 9.64 -26.25 -6.05
CA GLU A 344 10.70 -26.59 -7.01
C GLU A 344 11.49 -25.37 -7.49
N ARG A 345 10.90 -24.17 -7.44
CA ARG A 345 11.57 -22.92 -7.76
C ARG A 345 12.46 -22.41 -6.61
N VAL A 346 12.14 -22.79 -5.38
CA VAL A 346 12.89 -22.44 -4.16
C VAL A 346 14.07 -23.39 -3.90
N ARG A 347 13.99 -24.65 -4.35
CA ARG A 347 15.08 -25.65 -4.26
C ARG A 347 16.16 -25.39 -5.30
#